data_AF-A0AAP9SNF2-F1
#
_entry.id   AF-A0AAP9SNF2-F1
#
_cell.length_a   1.000
_cell.length_b   1.000
_cell.length_c   1.000
_cell.angle_alpha   90.00
_cell.angle_beta   90.00
_cell.angle_gamma   90.00
#
_symmetry.space_group_name_H-M   'P 1'
#
loop_
_entity.id
_entity.type
_entity.pdbx_description
1 polymer ?
#
loop_
_entity_poly.entity_id
_entity_poly.type
_entity_poly.pdbx_seq_one_letter_code
_entity_poly.pdbx_strand_id
1 'polypeptide(L)'
;MNPTLPILALGLALCLPAHAAPQQPLQLAAGNNNPYNSPIQRANPNSRQGSMPATPPVRGPSTDPYQRTPSLDNRGIGNGDNLRRQQQTPNLEPSRPPRDSTRAP
;
A
#
# COMPACT_ATOMS: atom_id res chain seq x y z
N MET A 1 -30.14 56.18 -51.64
CA MET A 1 -29.00 55.40 -51.12
C MET A 1 -29.51 54.00 -50.84
N ASN A 2 -28.93 52.97 -51.46
CA ASN A 2 -29.48 51.61 -51.39
C ASN A 2 -28.98 50.92 -50.09
N PRO A 3 -29.87 50.49 -49.18
CA PRO A 3 -29.49 49.98 -47.86
C PRO A 3 -29.02 48.52 -47.88
N THR A 4 -28.90 47.90 -49.05
CA THR A 4 -28.57 46.49 -49.20
C THR A 4 -27.15 46.16 -48.73
N LEU A 5 -26.17 47.00 -49.07
CA LEU A 5 -24.78 46.84 -48.65
C LEU A 5 -24.57 46.89 -47.12
N PRO A 6 -25.11 47.89 -46.38
CA PRO A 6 -24.94 47.91 -44.93
C PRO A 6 -25.66 46.75 -44.23
N ILE A 7 -26.80 46.29 -44.75
CA ILE A 7 -27.51 45.12 -44.21
C ILE A 7 -26.69 43.84 -44.39
N LEU A 8 -26.09 43.64 -45.56
CA LEU A 8 -25.24 42.49 -45.84
C LEU A 8 -23.98 42.50 -44.95
N ALA A 9 -23.35 43.66 -44.77
CA ALA A 9 -22.19 43.81 -43.90
C ALA A 9 -22.51 43.51 -42.43
N LEU A 10 -23.68 43.95 -41.95
CA LEU A 10 -24.12 43.68 -40.58
C LEU A 10 -24.43 42.19 -40.38
N GLY A 11 -25.08 41.55 -41.35
CA GLY A 11 -25.34 40.10 -41.33
C GLY A 11 -24.05 39.27 -41.29
N LEU A 12 -23.03 39.66 -42.08
CA LEU A 12 -21.73 38.97 -42.09
C LEU A 12 -20.98 39.15 -40.76
N ALA A 13 -21.06 40.34 -40.15
CA ALA A 13 -20.45 40.61 -38.85
C ALA A 13 -21.11 39.81 -37.70
N LEU A 14 -22.43 39.59 -37.76
CA LEU A 14 -23.15 38.79 -36.77
C LEU A 14 -22.90 37.28 -36.91
N CYS A 15 -22.46 36.82 -38.09
CA CYS A 15 -22.22 35.40 -38.38
C CYS A 15 -20.76 34.96 -38.15
N LEU A 16 -19.91 35.84 -37.61
CA LEU A 16 -18.56 35.47 -37.20
C LEU A 16 -18.66 34.42 -36.08
N PRO A 17 -18.07 33.21 -36.22
CA PRO A 17 -17.98 32.30 -35.10
C PRO A 17 -17.14 32.99 -34.03
N ALA A 18 -17.72 33.17 -32.84
CA ALA A 18 -16.97 33.63 -31.67
C ALA A 18 -15.75 32.72 -31.52
N HIS A 19 -14.56 33.26 -31.82
CA HIS A 19 -13.30 32.58 -31.64
C HIS A 19 -13.29 32.00 -30.22
N ALA A 20 -13.05 30.69 -30.12
CA ALA A 20 -12.92 29.98 -28.87
C ALA A 20 -12.05 30.81 -27.91
N ALA A 21 -12.61 31.18 -26.76
CA ALA A 21 -11.85 31.87 -25.73
C ALA A 21 -10.56 31.09 -25.47
N PRO A 22 -9.40 31.77 -25.28
CA PRO A 22 -8.19 31.07 -24.86
C PRO A 22 -8.55 30.25 -23.62
N GLN A 23 -8.35 28.94 -23.70
CA GLN A 23 -8.51 28.05 -22.56
C GLN A 23 -7.68 28.63 -21.43
N GLN A 24 -8.36 29.18 -20.42
CA GLN A 24 -7.70 29.66 -19.22
C GLN A 24 -6.79 28.54 -18.74
N PRO A 25 -5.48 28.78 -18.51
CA PRO A 25 -4.64 27.74 -17.94
C PRO A 25 -5.31 27.32 -16.65
N LEU A 26 -5.62 26.03 -16.53
CA LEU A 26 -6.17 25.46 -15.31
C LEU A 26 -5.19 25.87 -14.20
N GLN A 27 -5.57 26.84 -13.37
CA GLN A 27 -4.76 27.26 -12.25
C GLN A 27 -4.75 26.08 -11.29
N LEU A 28 -3.79 25.17 -11.47
CA LEU A 28 -3.44 24.18 -10.46
C LEU A 28 -2.92 24.99 -9.27
N ALA A 29 -3.83 25.36 -8.37
CA ALA A 29 -3.54 26.10 -7.14
C ALA A 29 -2.59 25.34 -6.18
N ALA A 30 -2.11 24.17 -6.59
CA ALA A 30 -1.14 23.37 -5.90
C ALA A 30 0.06 23.18 -6.83
N GLY A 31 1.13 23.93 -6.57
CA GLY A 31 2.41 23.75 -7.25
C GLY A 31 2.88 22.30 -7.16
N ASN A 32 3.77 21.90 -8.08
CA ASN A 32 4.28 20.53 -8.23
C ASN A 32 4.83 19.85 -6.95
N ASN A 33 4.96 20.60 -5.85
CA ASN A 33 5.51 20.12 -4.59
C ASN A 33 4.46 19.98 -3.46
N ASN A 34 3.16 20.06 -3.77
CA ASN A 34 2.11 19.73 -2.81
C ASN A 34 1.91 18.20 -2.78
N PRO A 35 2.30 17.50 -1.69
CA PRO A 35 2.16 16.05 -1.58
C PRO A 35 0.69 15.58 -1.57
N TYR A 36 -0.26 16.51 -1.40
CA TYR A 36 -1.69 16.23 -1.37
C TYR A 36 -2.40 16.48 -2.71
N ASN A 37 -1.65 16.72 -3.80
CA ASN A 37 -2.22 17.00 -5.13
C ASN A 37 -1.57 16.16 -6.25
N SER A 38 -1.43 14.85 -6.05
CA SER A 38 -0.95 13.93 -7.09
C SER A 38 -2.08 13.49 -8.05
N PRO A 39 -1.77 13.07 -9.30
CA PRO A 39 -2.78 12.52 -10.21
C PRO A 39 -3.57 11.34 -9.61
N ILE A 40 -2.90 10.52 -8.80
CA ILE A 40 -3.49 9.36 -8.14
C ILE A 40 -4.51 9.80 -7.08
N GLN A 41 -4.17 10.83 -6.29
CA GLN A 41 -5.07 11.34 -5.24
C GLN A 41 -6.25 12.12 -5.81
N ARG A 42 -6.10 12.75 -6.98
CA ARG A 42 -7.23 13.35 -7.72
C ARG A 42 -8.22 12.31 -8.25
N ALA A 43 -7.71 11.17 -8.72
CA ALA A 43 -8.56 10.07 -9.21
C ALA A 43 -9.28 9.35 -8.06
N ASN A 44 -8.62 9.22 -6.90
CA ASN A 44 -9.20 8.63 -5.70
C ASN A 44 -8.66 9.35 -4.44
N PRO A 45 -9.48 10.20 -3.79
CA PRO A 45 -9.07 10.95 -2.60
C PRO A 45 -8.58 10.08 -1.43
N ASN A 46 -9.03 8.82 -1.36
CA ASN A 46 -8.64 7.88 -0.30
C ASN A 46 -7.31 7.15 -0.61
N SER A 47 -6.74 7.30 -1.80
CA SER A 47 -5.45 6.70 -2.15
C SER A 47 -4.30 7.37 -1.39
N ARG A 48 -3.47 6.56 -0.73
CA ARG A 48 -2.23 7.00 -0.04
C ARG A 48 -0.95 6.73 -0.85
N GLN A 49 -1.09 6.18 -2.05
CA GLN A 49 0.03 5.88 -2.91
C GLN A 49 0.76 7.16 -3.31
N GLY A 50 2.06 7.25 -3.02
CA GLY A 50 2.91 8.39 -3.38
C GLY A 50 2.77 9.62 -2.48
N SER A 51 1.87 9.63 -1.49
CA SER A 51 1.77 10.71 -0.49
C SER A 51 2.50 10.41 0.82
N MET A 52 2.92 9.15 1.02
CA MET A 52 3.70 8.75 2.18
C MET A 52 5.20 8.75 1.83
N PRO A 53 6.06 9.30 2.71
CA PRO A 53 7.51 9.19 2.56
C PRO A 53 7.93 7.72 2.46
N ALA A 54 8.86 7.41 1.56
CA ALA A 54 9.45 6.06 1.46
C ALA A 54 10.35 5.73 2.66
N THR A 55 10.87 6.76 3.33
CA THR A 55 11.75 6.61 4.49
C THR A 55 10.92 6.44 5.78
N PRO A 56 11.17 5.38 6.57
CA PRO A 56 10.58 5.25 7.89
C PRO A 56 10.88 6.45 8.78
N PRO A 57 9.96 6.85 9.69
CA PRO A 57 10.23 7.91 10.64
C PRO A 57 11.51 7.62 11.46
N VAL A 58 12.32 8.65 11.68
CA VAL A 58 13.49 8.55 12.56
C VAL A 58 12.99 8.24 13.97
N ARG A 59 13.41 7.12 14.55
CA ARG A 59 13.02 6.73 15.91
C ARG A 59 13.58 7.77 16.89
N GLY A 60 12.69 8.50 17.57
CA GLY A 60 13.07 9.42 18.64
C GLY A 60 13.63 8.70 19.86
N PRO A 61 14.08 9.43 20.89
CA PRO A 61 14.48 8.84 22.16
C PRO A 61 13.30 8.01 22.71
N SER A 62 13.53 6.70 22.85
CA SER A 62 12.51 5.76 23.28
C SER A 62 12.42 5.77 24.82
N THR A 63 11.20 5.87 25.35
CA THR A 63 10.89 5.59 26.76
C THR A 63 10.65 4.10 27.00
N ASP A 64 10.80 3.25 25.97
CA ASP A 64 10.63 1.82 26.12
C ASP A 64 11.69 1.32 27.11
N PRO A 65 11.31 0.46 28.07
CA PRO A 65 12.28 -0.15 28.95
C PRO A 65 13.30 -0.93 28.13
N TYR A 66 14.55 -0.91 28.58
CA TYR A 66 15.63 -1.60 27.90
C TYR A 66 15.31 -3.10 27.81
N GLN A 67 15.00 -3.57 26.61
CA GLN A 67 14.74 -4.99 26.38
C GLN A 67 16.06 -5.73 26.47
N ARG A 68 16.20 -6.61 27.46
CA ARG A 68 17.39 -7.47 27.57
C ARG A 68 17.45 -8.39 26.36
N THR A 69 18.64 -8.52 25.79
CA THR A 69 18.90 -9.47 24.70
C THR A 69 18.48 -10.88 25.14
N PRO A 70 17.77 -11.64 24.28
CA PRO A 70 17.47 -13.04 24.54
C PRO A 70 18.78 -13.80 24.80
N SER A 71 18.92 -14.40 25.98
CA SER A 71 20.04 -15.26 26.36
C SER A 71 19.53 -16.61 26.87
N LEU A 72 20.44 -17.57 27.05
CA LEU A 72 20.13 -18.85 27.69
C LEU A 72 19.70 -18.65 29.15
N ASP A 73 20.42 -17.80 29.91
CA ASP A 73 20.11 -17.50 31.31
C ASP A 73 18.72 -16.87 31.48
N ASN A 74 18.34 -16.03 30.51
CA ASN A 74 17.05 -15.34 30.53
C ASN A 74 15.92 -16.19 29.91
N ARG A 75 16.22 -17.43 29.49
CA ARG A 75 15.33 -18.33 28.74
C ARG A 75 14.76 -17.74 27.44
N GLY A 76 15.37 -16.67 26.92
CA GLY A 76 14.90 -15.98 25.71
C GLY A 76 15.22 -16.73 24.42
N ILE A 77 16.19 -17.66 24.44
CA ILE A 77 16.63 -18.41 23.24
C ILE A 77 15.82 -19.72 23.04
N GLY A 78 14.75 -19.98 23.82
CA GLY A 78 13.89 -21.17 23.64
C GLY A 78 14.55 -22.54 23.91
N ASN A 79 15.86 -22.56 24.16
CA ASN A 79 16.63 -23.78 24.46
C ASN A 79 16.73 -24.06 25.97
N GLY A 80 16.24 -23.16 26.83
CA GLY A 80 16.35 -23.26 28.30
C GLY A 80 15.51 -24.39 28.92
N ASP A 81 14.42 -24.80 28.26
CA ASP A 81 13.53 -25.85 28.78
C ASP A 81 14.14 -27.26 28.67
N ASN A 82 15.22 -27.43 27.90
CA ASN A 82 15.84 -28.73 27.66
C ASN A 82 17.00 -29.04 28.63
N LEU A 83 17.41 -28.11 29.49
CA LEU A 83 18.54 -28.32 30.42
C LEU A 83 18.26 -29.38 31.51
N ARG A 84 16.99 -29.76 31.73
CA ARG A 84 16.58 -30.69 32.79
C ARG A 84 15.79 -31.90 32.32
N ARG A 85 15.57 -32.09 31.01
CA ARG A 85 14.84 -33.28 30.54
C ARG A 85 15.79 -34.47 30.54
N GLN A 86 15.65 -35.35 31.55
CA GLN A 86 16.18 -36.70 31.46
C GLN A 86 15.62 -37.35 30.19
N GLN A 87 16.50 -37.75 29.29
CA GLN A 87 16.14 -38.33 28.01
C GLN A 87 15.57 -39.73 28.27
N GLN A 88 14.24 -39.86 28.29
CA GLN A 88 13.57 -41.13 28.54
C GLN A 88 13.50 -41.94 27.24
N THR A 89 14.03 -43.17 27.26
CA THR A 89 13.98 -44.08 26.11
C THR A 89 12.52 -44.40 25.78
N PRO A 90 12.06 -44.25 24.52
CA PRO A 90 10.70 -44.59 24.14
C PRO A 90 10.46 -46.10 24.26
N ASN A 91 9.29 -46.50 24.77
CA ASN A 91 8.88 -47.90 24.79
C ASN A 91 8.53 -48.33 23.35
N LEU A 92 9.32 -49.25 22.79
CA LEU A 92 9.21 -49.73 21.40
C LEU A 92 8.36 -51.00 21.28
N GLU A 93 7.59 -51.37 22.31
CA GLU A 93 6.76 -52.57 22.24
C GLU A 93 5.71 -52.46 21.12
N PRO A 94 5.64 -53.45 20.21
CA PRO A 94 4.64 -53.49 19.16
C PRO A 94 3.23 -53.57 19.75
N SER A 95 2.47 -52.47 19.73
CA SER A 95 1.07 -52.40 20.17
C SER A 95 0.09 -53.17 19.26
N ARG A 96 0.57 -53.91 18.26
CA ARG A 96 -0.30 -54.53 17.25
C ARG A 96 -0.43 -56.03 17.50
N PRO A 97 -1.66 -56.56 17.63
CA PRO A 97 -1.84 -58.01 17.68
C PRO A 97 -1.28 -58.63 16.38
N PRO A 98 -0.75 -59.87 16.45
CA PRO A 98 -0.32 -60.59 15.26
C PRO A 98 -1.44 -60.61 14.23
N ARG A 99 -1.14 -60.25 12.97
CA ARG A 99 -2.08 -60.50 11.87
C ARG A 99 -1.88 -61.94 11.43
N ASP A 100 -2.92 -62.76 11.58
CA ASP A 100 -2.95 -64.08 10.95
C ASP A 100 -2.94 -63.91 9.43
N SER A 101 -1.83 -64.26 8.80
CA SER A 101 -1.69 -64.27 7.35
C SER A 101 -2.18 -65.61 6.81
N THR A 102 -3.49 -65.77 6.62
CA THR A 102 -4.01 -66.82 5.75
C THR A 102 -3.99 -66.30 4.31
N ARG A 103 -2.86 -66.53 3.63
CA ARG A 103 -2.83 -66.51 2.16
C ARG A 103 -3.62 -67.72 1.68
N ALA A 104 -4.87 -67.52 1.29
CA ALA A 104 -5.62 -68.53 0.55
C ALA A 104 -4.96 -68.73 -0.84
N PRO A 105 -4.92 -69.97 -1.35
CA PRO A 105 -4.33 -70.30 -2.66
C PRO A 105 -5.11 -69.70 -3.84
#